data_AF-A0A929ASI3-F1
#
_entry.id   AF-A0A929ASI3-F1
#
_cell.length_a   1.000
_cell.length_b   1.000
_cell.length_c   1.000
_cell.angle_alpha   90.00
_cell.angle_beta   90.00
_cell.angle_gamma   90.00
#
_symmetry.space_group_name_H-M   'P 1'
#
loop_
_entity.id
_entity.type
_entity.pdbx_description
1 polymer ?
#
loop_
_entity_poly.entity_id
_entity_poly.type
_entity_poly.pdbx_seq_one_letter_code
_entity_poly.pdbx_strand_id
1 'polypeptide(L)'
;MATLSPDQRNYYYLIEAARAGIHKPILAALYQAHPSPSLGDGETGLGISPANRVSPQQVDTFSEQVQYAANAIRSLTDSLIARGVPGTDLWQAEQGRYADPFLQNVARGYAPPSSEPTTARLESCDYEQLRQAYLADLEADYKVEALPQNLAYLDRALLTLVDRIPEYYAGLPHQRDALLEVVRVWRELDTRESAIAALVPADKVSEAIEDESVLDIPLKQFVQRLSANYGGYPHQREALLRLTQLWRQLRTREEAIASLEKNTSPEEKLSIIDPALVAFVERVPDYYRGQGSQRNSLTEGFRLWRQLDSRASALSRLGINPDALQASTTDKATMEKLATQLDQELLSFVRRVPAEYKEEDYQREGLIRLVQLWRGQATRNQAVQSLLEDQKRMNEARRQALEAAPKPKPVVIPKRPAYWTTSNIQLSASIIPDGNFTWAEATHGGTRMPPNQATVDAIVRIAKLAQRARDRIGRPFIITSWYRPPHINRAVGGAKYSRHLVGDAMDFICESLSGNQLYWTLEPWWPGGLGRYTKFPNLCHIDARNYRARWRN
;
A
#
# COMPACT_ATOMS: atom_id res chain seq x y z
N MET A 1 12.29 36.98 19.15
CA MET A 1 11.88 35.59 18.88
C MET A 1 11.94 35.40 17.37
N ALA A 2 12.31 34.21 16.87
CA ALA A 2 12.40 33.98 15.42
C ALA A 2 10.99 33.95 14.83
N THR A 3 10.79 34.64 13.71
CA THR A 3 9.51 34.62 13.02
C THR A 3 9.23 33.23 12.44
N LEU A 4 7.98 32.79 12.49
CA LEU A 4 7.53 31.49 11.97
C LEU A 4 7.87 31.37 10.48
N SER A 5 8.33 30.18 10.07
CA SER A 5 8.49 29.87 8.66
C SER A 5 7.13 29.75 7.96
N PRO A 6 7.06 29.90 6.62
CA PRO A 6 5.83 29.64 5.86
C PRO A 6 5.21 28.26 6.16
N ASP A 7 6.04 27.22 6.27
CA ASP A 7 5.59 25.85 6.60
C ASP A 7 4.99 25.75 8.00
N GLN A 8 5.60 26.43 8.98
CA GLN A 8 5.07 26.48 10.34
C GLN A 8 3.73 27.19 10.41
N ARG A 9 3.56 28.30 9.66
CA ARG A 9 2.25 28.98 9.56
C ARG A 9 1.21 28.09 8.88
N ASN A 10 1.58 27.43 7.79
CA ASN A 10 0.68 26.52 7.07
C ASN A 10 0.18 25.36 7.95
N TYR A 11 1.03 24.87 8.86
CA TYR A 11 0.63 23.86 9.85
C TYR A 11 -0.54 24.33 10.74
N TYR A 12 -0.49 25.57 11.26
CA TYR A 12 -1.61 26.14 12.02
C TYR A 12 -2.87 26.30 11.16
N TYR A 13 -2.74 26.76 9.91
CA TYR A 13 -3.88 26.90 9.01
C TYR A 13 -4.58 25.57 8.75
N LEU A 14 -3.82 24.49 8.52
CA LEU A 14 -4.36 23.15 8.28
C LEU A 14 -5.15 22.62 9.48
N ILE A 15 -4.60 22.77 10.70
CA ILE A 15 -5.25 22.31 11.93
C ILE A 15 -6.57 23.05 12.14
N GLU A 16 -6.53 24.37 12.10
CA GLU A 16 -7.69 25.20 12.43
C GLU A 16 -8.75 25.17 11.34
N ALA A 17 -8.37 25.03 10.07
CA ALA A 17 -9.31 24.82 8.98
C ALA A 17 -10.05 23.49 9.11
N ALA A 18 -9.34 22.39 9.41
CA ALA A 18 -9.95 21.10 9.65
C ALA A 18 -10.85 21.12 10.91
N ARG A 19 -10.43 21.82 11.97
CA ARG A 19 -11.25 22.02 13.17
C ARG A 19 -12.53 22.79 12.81
N ALA A 20 -12.45 23.97 12.21
CA ALA A 20 -13.63 24.78 11.94
C ALA A 20 -14.49 24.25 10.76
N GLY A 21 -14.00 23.28 9.98
CA GLY A 21 -14.70 22.82 8.78
C GLY A 21 -14.72 23.89 7.68
N ILE A 22 -13.61 24.62 7.52
CA ILE A 22 -13.48 25.66 6.51
C ILE A 22 -12.36 25.30 5.54
N HIS A 23 -12.36 25.92 4.37
CA HIS A 23 -11.32 25.64 3.38
C HIS A 23 -10.04 26.43 3.69
N LYS A 24 -8.96 25.70 4.01
CA LYS A 24 -7.68 26.22 4.52
C LYS A 24 -7.13 27.47 3.83
N PRO A 25 -7.15 27.59 2.48
CA PRO A 25 -6.60 28.76 1.80
C PRO A 25 -7.14 30.11 2.25
N ILE A 26 -8.34 30.17 2.87
CA ILE A 26 -8.87 31.42 3.41
C ILE A 26 -8.04 31.99 4.56
N LEU A 27 -7.44 31.14 5.40
CA LEU A 27 -6.62 31.58 6.53
C LEU A 27 -5.27 32.13 6.05
N ALA A 28 -4.66 31.46 5.08
CA ALA A 28 -3.45 31.95 4.41
C ALA A 28 -3.71 33.29 3.69
N ALA A 29 -4.87 33.44 3.06
CA ALA A 29 -5.28 34.67 2.40
C ALA A 29 -5.49 35.83 3.39
N LEU A 30 -6.16 35.58 4.52
CA LEU A 30 -6.37 36.58 5.56
C LEU A 30 -5.06 37.11 6.14
N TYR A 31 -4.07 36.23 6.33
CA TYR A 31 -2.73 36.62 6.78
C TYR A 31 -2.03 37.57 5.79
N GLN A 32 -2.19 37.34 4.49
CA GLN A 32 -1.58 38.20 3.46
C GLN A 32 -2.33 39.51 3.23
N ALA A 33 -3.67 39.48 3.33
CA ALA A 33 -4.52 40.63 3.02
C ALA A 33 -4.63 41.66 4.14
N HIS A 34 -4.35 41.25 5.39
CA HIS A 34 -4.37 42.18 6.51
C HIS A 34 -2.99 42.84 6.72
N PRO A 35 -2.97 44.15 7.04
CA PRO A 35 -1.74 44.87 7.32
C PRO A 35 -1.21 44.50 8.71
N SER A 36 -0.68 43.28 8.83
CA SER A 36 0.33 42.85 9.80
C SER A 36 0.27 43.52 11.19
N PRO A 37 -0.82 43.36 11.97
CA PRO A 37 -0.83 43.86 13.35
C PRO A 37 0.25 43.11 14.13
N SER A 38 1.18 43.84 14.75
CA SER A 38 2.21 43.24 15.59
C SER A 38 1.57 42.61 16.82
N LEU A 39 1.84 41.33 17.01
CA LEU A 39 1.33 40.52 18.11
C LEU A 39 2.34 40.48 19.27
N GLY A 40 1.88 40.12 20.46
CA GLY A 40 2.72 39.99 21.65
C GLY A 40 3.85 38.95 21.52
N ASP A 41 3.71 37.96 20.64
CA ASP A 41 4.73 36.95 20.31
C ASP A 41 5.74 37.40 19.23
N GLY A 42 5.57 38.59 18.67
CA GLY A 42 6.41 39.14 17.62
C GLY A 42 6.03 38.70 16.19
N GLU A 43 4.92 37.98 16.03
CA GLU A 43 4.33 37.67 14.73
C GLU A 43 3.37 38.77 14.24
N THR A 44 2.80 38.55 13.07
CA THR A 44 1.76 39.38 12.47
C THR A 44 0.42 38.62 12.41
N GLY A 45 -0.67 39.28 12.78
CA GLY A 45 -2.00 38.65 12.86
C GLY A 45 -2.78 38.54 11.55
N LEU A 46 -3.95 37.91 11.63
CA LEU A 46 -4.87 37.63 10.51
C LEU A 46 -6.02 38.65 10.42
N GLY A 47 -5.90 39.79 11.11
CA GLY A 47 -6.96 40.79 11.17
C GLY A 47 -8.07 40.46 12.17
N ILE A 48 -7.76 39.70 13.22
CA ILE A 48 -8.72 39.40 14.29
C ILE A 48 -8.57 40.38 15.44
N SER A 49 -9.68 40.92 15.91
CA SER A 49 -9.74 41.83 17.06
C SER A 49 -10.76 41.36 18.11
N PRO A 50 -10.60 41.77 19.38
CA PRO A 50 -11.51 41.42 20.46
C PRO A 50 -12.96 41.82 20.19
N ALA A 51 -13.89 40.94 20.52
CA ALA A 51 -15.32 41.20 20.46
C ALA A 51 -16.05 40.41 21.56
N ASN A 52 -17.19 40.94 22.01
CA ASN A 52 -18.02 40.32 23.05
C ASN A 52 -17.21 39.93 24.32
N ARG A 53 -17.02 38.64 24.61
CA ARG A 53 -16.25 38.17 25.77
C ARG A 53 -14.81 37.76 25.43
N VAL A 54 -14.41 37.87 24.17
CA VAL A 54 -13.01 37.63 23.76
C VAL A 54 -12.16 38.81 24.21
N SER A 55 -11.13 38.55 25.01
CA SER A 55 -10.23 39.59 25.50
C SER A 55 -9.06 39.85 24.52
N PRO A 56 -8.38 41.00 24.61
CA PRO A 56 -7.17 41.28 23.83
C PRO A 56 -6.11 40.18 23.93
N GLN A 57 -5.90 39.63 25.12
CA GLN A 57 -4.89 38.60 25.35
C GLN A 57 -5.19 37.28 24.65
N GLN A 58 -6.47 37.01 24.35
CA GLN A 58 -6.89 35.75 23.70
C GLN A 58 -6.70 35.79 22.18
N VAL A 59 -6.28 36.92 21.60
CA VAL A 59 -6.05 37.10 20.17
C VAL A 59 -4.67 37.72 19.91
N ASP A 60 -3.76 37.60 20.87
CA ASP A 60 -2.46 38.30 20.87
C ASP A 60 -1.29 37.40 20.45
N THR A 61 -1.57 36.16 20.05
CA THR A 61 -0.59 35.25 19.45
C THR A 61 -1.02 34.78 18.07
N PHE A 62 -0.07 34.35 17.24
CA PHE A 62 -0.37 33.87 15.90
C PHE A 62 -1.32 32.67 15.90
N SER A 63 -1.10 31.69 16.78
CA SER A 63 -1.98 30.52 16.91
C SER A 63 -3.41 30.89 17.27
N GLU A 64 -3.57 31.86 18.17
CA GLU A 64 -4.89 32.38 18.54
C GLU A 64 -5.55 33.14 17.38
N GLN A 65 -4.81 34.01 16.69
CA GLN A 65 -5.31 34.70 15.50
C GLN A 65 -5.85 33.71 14.46
N VAL A 66 -5.14 32.61 14.21
CA VAL A 66 -5.60 31.56 13.28
C VAL A 66 -6.86 30.85 13.80
N GLN A 67 -6.87 30.46 15.08
CA GLN A 67 -8.02 29.78 15.69
C GLN A 67 -9.30 30.64 15.65
N TYR A 68 -9.18 31.91 16.05
CA TYR A 68 -10.32 32.84 16.07
C TYR A 68 -10.72 33.29 14.66
N ALA A 69 -9.78 33.40 13.71
CA ALA A 69 -10.13 33.62 12.31
C ALA A 69 -10.96 32.46 11.76
N ALA A 70 -10.58 31.22 12.06
CA ALA A 70 -11.34 30.05 11.63
C ALA A 70 -12.77 30.06 12.20
N ASN A 71 -12.92 30.42 13.47
CA ASN A 71 -14.23 30.57 14.12
C ASN A 71 -15.06 31.70 13.49
N ALA A 72 -14.45 32.85 13.18
CA ALA A 72 -15.12 33.98 12.55
C ALA A 72 -15.59 33.66 11.13
N ILE A 73 -14.78 32.94 10.34
CA ILE A 73 -15.17 32.48 9.00
C ILE A 73 -16.32 31.48 9.07
N ARG A 74 -16.30 30.53 10.02
CA ARG A 74 -17.42 29.61 10.25
C ARG A 74 -18.69 30.37 10.60
N SER A 75 -18.65 31.24 11.62
CA SER A 75 -19.79 32.06 12.04
C SER A 75 -20.33 32.97 10.92
N LEU A 76 -19.46 33.62 10.15
CA LEU A 76 -19.88 34.39 8.97
C LEU A 76 -20.61 33.50 7.95
N THR A 77 -20.08 32.30 7.69
CA THR A 77 -20.71 31.32 6.79
C THR A 77 -22.12 30.99 7.28
N ASP A 78 -22.28 30.69 8.55
CA ASP A 78 -23.55 30.28 9.15
C ASP A 78 -24.56 31.44 9.16
N SER A 79 -24.10 32.66 9.45
CA SER A 79 -24.89 33.89 9.34
C SER A 79 -25.39 34.14 7.91
N LEU A 80 -24.60 33.81 6.88
CA LEU A 80 -25.04 33.90 5.48
C LEU A 80 -26.06 32.81 5.15
N ILE A 81 -25.83 31.57 5.59
CA ILE A 81 -26.78 30.45 5.40
C ILE A 81 -28.12 30.75 6.07
N ALA A 82 -28.12 31.24 7.32
CA ALA A 82 -29.32 31.61 8.06
C ALA A 82 -30.12 32.75 7.38
N ARG A 83 -29.45 33.61 6.60
CA ARG A 83 -30.07 34.65 5.78
C ARG A 83 -30.60 34.14 4.43
N GLY A 84 -30.46 32.84 4.15
CA GLY A 84 -30.93 32.21 2.92
C GLY A 84 -29.99 32.38 1.73
N VAL A 85 -28.70 32.70 1.96
CA VAL A 85 -27.72 32.74 0.87
C VAL A 85 -27.54 31.33 0.29
N PRO A 86 -27.70 31.15 -1.04
CA PRO A 86 -27.60 29.84 -1.65
C PRO A 86 -26.16 29.31 -1.60
N GLY A 87 -26.01 27.98 -1.54
CA GLY A 87 -24.68 27.34 -1.48
C GLY A 87 -23.75 27.71 -2.64
N THR A 88 -24.30 28.04 -3.82
CA THR A 88 -23.53 28.48 -5.01
C THR A 88 -22.87 29.84 -4.84
N ASP A 89 -23.42 30.71 -3.99
CA ASP A 89 -22.84 32.02 -3.67
C ASP A 89 -21.80 31.92 -2.56
N LEU A 90 -21.75 30.77 -1.88
CA LEU A 90 -20.74 30.44 -0.87
C LEU A 90 -19.58 29.64 -1.48
N TRP A 91 -19.88 28.68 -2.36
CA TRP A 91 -18.93 27.71 -2.88
C TRP A 91 -19.14 27.44 -4.37
N GLN A 92 -18.05 27.46 -5.13
CA GLN A 92 -18.04 27.03 -6.52
C GLN A 92 -17.57 25.58 -6.60
N ALA A 93 -18.52 24.66 -6.78
CA ALA A 93 -18.25 23.22 -6.73
C ALA A 93 -17.27 22.76 -7.82
N GLU A 94 -17.41 23.28 -9.05
CA GLU A 94 -16.54 22.89 -10.17
C GLU A 94 -15.08 23.28 -9.97
N GLN A 95 -14.83 24.44 -9.33
CA GLN A 95 -13.48 24.91 -9.01
C GLN A 95 -12.99 24.47 -7.62
N GLY A 96 -13.84 23.83 -6.81
CA GLY A 96 -13.51 23.38 -5.45
C GLY A 96 -13.03 24.50 -4.51
N ARG A 97 -13.67 25.67 -4.58
CA ARG A 97 -13.25 26.85 -3.81
C ARG A 97 -14.42 27.70 -3.35
N TYR A 98 -14.18 28.57 -2.36
CA TYR A 98 -15.10 29.65 -2.03
C TYR A 98 -15.40 30.53 -3.24
N ALA A 99 -16.66 30.94 -3.36
CA ALA A 99 -17.11 31.82 -4.43
C ALA A 99 -16.71 33.27 -4.19
N ASP A 100 -16.55 34.03 -5.27
CA ASP A 100 -16.17 35.45 -5.21
C ASP A 100 -17.14 36.29 -4.33
N PRO A 101 -18.49 36.10 -4.36
CA PRO A 101 -19.39 36.79 -3.44
C PRO A 101 -19.11 36.49 -1.96
N PHE A 102 -18.71 35.26 -1.62
CA PHE A 102 -18.30 34.93 -0.27
C PHE A 102 -17.01 35.63 0.12
N LEU A 103 -15.98 35.60 -0.73
CA LEU A 103 -14.72 36.31 -0.49
C LEU A 103 -14.92 37.82 -0.31
N GLN A 104 -15.89 38.42 -1.02
CA GLN A 104 -16.28 39.82 -0.80
C GLN A 104 -16.90 40.05 0.58
N ASN A 105 -17.71 39.12 1.08
CA ASN A 105 -18.25 39.20 2.45
C ASN A 105 -17.14 39.06 3.49
N VAL A 106 -16.17 38.16 3.27
CA VAL A 106 -14.98 38.04 4.14
C VAL A 106 -14.19 39.35 4.16
N ALA A 107 -13.92 39.95 3.00
CA ALA A 107 -13.16 41.19 2.90
C ALA A 107 -13.84 42.40 3.55
N ARG A 108 -15.18 42.41 3.65
CA ARG A 108 -15.94 43.44 4.38
C ARG A 108 -15.75 43.35 5.91
N GLY A 109 -15.16 42.27 6.40
CA GLY A 109 -15.06 41.98 7.83
C GLY A 109 -16.35 41.39 8.39
N TYR A 110 -16.29 40.92 9.63
CA TYR A 110 -17.40 40.31 10.34
C TYR A 110 -17.42 40.76 11.80
N ALA A 111 -18.54 41.35 12.22
CA ALA A 111 -18.81 41.69 13.60
C ALA A 111 -19.80 40.68 14.18
N PRO A 112 -19.38 39.77 15.08
CA PRO A 112 -20.26 38.74 15.61
C PRO A 112 -21.37 39.34 16.47
N PRO A 113 -22.61 38.80 16.41
CA PRO A 113 -23.70 39.23 17.27
C PRO A 113 -23.40 38.91 18.74
N SER A 114 -24.09 39.57 19.66
CA SER A 114 -23.92 39.37 21.11
C SER A 114 -24.30 37.95 21.58
N SER A 115 -25.08 37.22 20.77
CA SER A 115 -25.38 35.79 20.97
C SER A 115 -24.17 34.87 20.80
N GLU A 116 -23.08 35.37 20.23
CA GLU A 116 -21.83 34.64 20.04
C GLU A 116 -20.73 35.21 20.94
N PRO A 117 -20.73 34.85 22.23
CA PRO A 117 -19.86 35.47 23.21
C PRO A 117 -18.36 35.18 22.98
N THR A 118 -18.04 34.08 22.29
CA THR A 118 -16.67 33.57 22.08
C THR A 118 -16.15 33.77 20.66
N THR A 119 -16.92 34.39 19.76
CA THR A 119 -16.45 34.72 18.41
C THR A 119 -15.78 36.08 18.43
N ALA A 120 -14.59 36.19 17.84
CA ALA A 120 -13.86 37.44 17.70
C ALA A 120 -14.32 38.21 16.44
N ARG A 121 -13.99 39.50 16.37
CA ARG A 121 -14.26 40.31 15.17
C ARG A 121 -13.20 40.03 14.12
N LEU A 122 -13.65 39.90 12.87
CA LEU A 122 -12.80 39.96 11.69
C LEU A 122 -12.83 41.38 11.12
N GLU A 123 -11.66 42.01 11.01
CA GLU A 123 -11.52 43.33 10.41
C GLU A 123 -11.72 43.29 8.88
N SER A 124 -12.00 44.44 8.29
CA SER A 124 -12.09 44.56 6.84
C SER A 124 -10.71 44.61 6.18
N CYS A 125 -10.56 44.01 5.01
CA CYS A 125 -9.34 44.06 4.20
C CYS A 125 -9.63 44.38 2.73
N ASP A 126 -8.56 44.53 1.94
CA ASP A 126 -8.70 44.67 0.49
C ASP A 126 -9.16 43.36 -0.16
N TYR A 127 -10.22 43.42 -0.95
CA TYR A 127 -10.81 42.25 -1.59
C TYR A 127 -9.90 41.63 -2.66
N GLU A 128 -9.23 42.44 -3.49
CA GLU A 128 -8.39 41.90 -4.56
C GLU A 128 -7.14 41.24 -4.00
N GLN A 129 -6.53 41.81 -2.95
CA GLN A 129 -5.43 41.17 -2.22
C GLN A 129 -5.86 39.84 -1.60
N LEU A 130 -7.00 39.81 -0.91
CA LEU A 130 -7.55 38.58 -0.33
C LEU A 130 -7.79 37.51 -1.41
N ARG A 131 -8.43 37.89 -2.52
CA ARG A 131 -8.74 36.96 -3.60
C ARG A 131 -7.48 36.42 -4.26
N GLN A 132 -6.50 37.27 -4.55
CA GLN A 132 -5.24 36.85 -5.16
C GLN A 132 -4.46 35.90 -4.24
N ALA A 133 -4.36 36.23 -2.95
CA ALA A 133 -3.70 35.37 -1.97
C ALA A 133 -4.39 34.01 -1.83
N TYR A 134 -5.73 34.01 -1.81
CA TYR A 134 -6.54 32.78 -1.75
C TYR A 134 -6.32 31.88 -2.96
N LEU A 135 -6.33 32.44 -4.17
CA LEU A 135 -6.11 31.67 -5.40
C LEU A 135 -4.67 31.16 -5.52
N ALA A 136 -3.68 31.95 -5.08
CA ALA A 136 -2.28 31.55 -5.10
C ALA A 136 -2.01 30.36 -4.16
N ASP A 137 -2.59 30.37 -2.95
CA ASP A 137 -2.47 29.27 -2.00
C ASP A 137 -3.18 28.00 -2.49
N LEU A 138 -4.39 28.13 -3.04
CA LEU A 138 -5.12 27.03 -3.69
C LEU A 138 -4.32 26.38 -4.82
N GLU A 139 -3.72 27.19 -5.70
CA GLU A 139 -2.92 26.69 -6.83
C GLU A 139 -1.66 25.95 -6.36
N ALA A 140 -1.04 26.42 -5.27
CA ALA A 140 0.13 25.75 -4.68
C ALA A 140 -0.23 24.35 -4.17
N ASP A 141 -1.33 24.20 -3.42
CA ASP A 141 -1.79 22.90 -2.91
C ASP A 141 -2.12 21.94 -4.07
N TYR A 142 -2.84 22.41 -5.09
CA TYR A 142 -3.32 21.57 -6.19
C TYR A 142 -2.18 21.10 -7.11
N LYS A 143 -1.13 21.92 -7.29
CA LYS A 143 0.06 21.53 -8.05
C LYS A 143 0.85 20.42 -7.38
N VAL A 144 0.95 20.44 -6.05
CA VAL A 144 1.68 19.41 -5.30
C VAL A 144 1.04 18.03 -5.48
N GLU A 145 -0.29 17.98 -5.51
CA GLU A 145 -1.06 16.73 -5.50
C GLU A 145 -1.63 16.34 -6.89
N ALA A 146 -1.32 17.12 -7.93
CA ALA A 146 -1.76 16.90 -9.32
C ALA A 146 -3.28 16.69 -9.48
N LEU A 147 -4.09 17.49 -8.77
CA LEU A 147 -5.53 17.36 -8.77
C LEU A 147 -6.19 17.71 -10.12
N PRO A 148 -7.34 17.09 -10.46
CA PRO A 148 -8.11 17.45 -11.64
C PRO A 148 -8.61 18.90 -11.57
N GLN A 149 -8.56 19.60 -12.70
CA GLN A 149 -8.98 21.01 -12.79
C GLN A 149 -10.49 21.22 -12.62
N ASN A 150 -11.30 20.15 -12.68
CA ASN A 150 -12.75 20.19 -12.53
C ASN A 150 -13.20 19.20 -11.46
N LEU A 151 -13.85 19.72 -10.41
CA LEU A 151 -14.34 18.97 -9.25
C LEU A 151 -15.88 18.82 -9.23
N ALA A 152 -16.57 19.00 -10.36
CA ALA A 152 -18.01 18.81 -10.47
C ALA A 152 -18.50 17.41 -10.03
N TYR A 153 -17.63 16.39 -10.08
CA TYR A 153 -17.95 15.04 -9.64
C TYR A 153 -17.98 14.88 -8.11
N LEU A 154 -17.33 15.80 -7.37
CA LEU A 154 -16.92 15.58 -5.99
C LEU A 154 -18.11 15.38 -5.05
N ASP A 155 -19.12 16.25 -5.10
CA ASP A 155 -20.30 16.15 -4.25
C ASP A 155 -21.01 14.80 -4.42
N ARG A 156 -21.20 14.37 -5.68
CA ARG A 156 -21.81 13.06 -5.98
C ARG A 156 -20.96 11.91 -5.45
N ALA A 157 -19.64 12.01 -5.58
CA ALA A 157 -18.72 10.98 -5.12
C ALA A 157 -18.71 10.86 -3.59
N LEU A 158 -18.70 12.00 -2.87
CA LEU A 158 -18.82 12.07 -1.42
C LEU A 158 -20.12 11.41 -0.93
N LEU A 159 -21.26 11.79 -1.51
CA LEU A 159 -22.56 11.23 -1.13
C LEU A 159 -22.64 9.73 -1.43
N THR A 160 -22.12 9.28 -2.57
CA THR A 160 -22.07 7.85 -2.92
C THR A 160 -21.27 7.03 -1.90
N LEU A 161 -20.16 7.59 -1.40
CA LEU A 161 -19.35 6.95 -0.35
C LEU A 161 -20.12 6.91 0.97
N VAL A 162 -20.68 8.04 1.40
CA VAL A 162 -21.37 8.19 2.69
C VAL A 162 -22.60 7.29 2.78
N ASP A 163 -23.39 7.19 1.72
CA ASP A 163 -24.61 6.36 1.69
C ASP A 163 -24.32 4.87 1.89
N ARG A 164 -23.09 4.42 1.56
CA ARG A 164 -22.65 3.04 1.71
C ARG A 164 -21.96 2.77 3.04
N ILE A 165 -21.44 3.78 3.74
CA ILE A 165 -20.70 3.60 5.00
C ILE A 165 -21.42 2.70 6.02
N PRO A 166 -22.74 2.81 6.25
CA PRO A 166 -23.43 1.96 7.23
C PRO A 166 -23.22 0.45 7.03
N GLU A 167 -23.09 0.01 5.77
CA GLU A 167 -22.90 -1.39 5.38
C GLU A 167 -21.47 -1.89 5.66
N TYR A 168 -20.48 -0.98 5.61
CA TYR A 168 -19.05 -1.30 5.72
C TYR A 168 -18.46 -0.89 7.08
N TYR A 169 -19.24 -0.22 7.92
CA TYR A 169 -18.82 0.15 9.26
C TYR A 169 -18.69 -1.07 10.16
N ALA A 170 -17.46 -1.34 10.57
CA ALA A 170 -17.05 -2.46 11.41
C ALA A 170 -16.60 -2.01 12.81
N GLY A 171 -16.72 -0.71 13.14
CA GLY A 171 -16.28 -0.17 14.44
C GLY A 171 -14.77 -0.16 14.59
N LEU A 172 -14.03 0.13 13.51
CA LEU A 172 -12.59 0.39 13.61
C LEU A 172 -12.33 1.79 14.21
N PRO A 173 -11.23 2.00 14.95
CA PRO A 173 -10.92 3.31 15.54
C PRO A 173 -10.94 4.46 14.52
N HIS A 174 -10.28 4.32 13.37
CA HIS A 174 -10.28 5.37 12.34
C HIS A 174 -11.67 5.58 11.68
N GLN A 175 -12.54 4.56 11.67
CA GLN A 175 -13.93 4.71 11.24
C GLN A 175 -14.74 5.51 12.27
N ARG A 176 -14.53 5.26 13.59
CA ARG A 176 -15.12 6.08 14.66
C ARG A 176 -14.64 7.51 14.57
N ASP A 177 -13.33 7.71 14.43
CA ASP A 177 -12.73 9.04 14.27
C ASP A 177 -13.32 9.77 13.06
N ALA A 178 -13.42 9.10 11.91
CA ALA A 178 -14.03 9.66 10.71
C ALA A 178 -15.46 10.13 10.97
N LEU A 179 -16.30 9.28 11.58
CA LEU A 179 -17.71 9.63 11.83
C LEU A 179 -17.86 10.68 12.94
N LEU A 180 -17.04 10.64 13.99
CA LEU A 180 -17.03 11.65 15.06
C LEU A 180 -16.60 13.01 14.52
N GLU A 181 -15.61 13.07 13.64
CA GLU A 181 -15.20 14.33 13.00
C GLU A 181 -16.32 14.90 12.12
N VAL A 182 -17.10 14.06 11.42
CA VAL A 182 -18.29 14.56 10.73
C VAL A 182 -19.29 15.11 11.72
N VAL A 183 -19.63 14.38 12.79
CA VAL A 183 -20.57 14.88 13.81
C VAL A 183 -20.11 16.23 14.36
N ARG A 184 -18.81 16.35 14.64
CA ARG A 184 -18.20 17.56 15.17
C ARG A 184 -18.36 18.74 14.21
N VAL A 185 -17.95 18.59 12.95
CA VAL A 185 -18.04 19.67 11.97
C VAL A 185 -19.50 19.99 11.60
N TRP A 186 -20.33 18.96 11.41
CA TRP A 186 -21.73 19.12 10.99
C TRP A 186 -22.64 19.73 12.07
N ARG A 187 -22.27 19.58 13.35
CA ARG A 187 -22.96 20.20 14.48
C ARG A 187 -22.22 21.41 15.04
N GLU A 188 -21.22 21.91 14.30
CA GLU A 188 -20.48 23.14 14.65
C GLU A 188 -19.79 23.07 16.02
N LEU A 189 -19.29 21.89 16.38
CA LEU A 189 -18.66 21.63 17.67
C LEU A 189 -17.14 21.84 17.58
N ASP A 190 -16.54 22.32 18.66
CA ASP A 190 -15.10 22.61 18.69
C ASP A 190 -14.26 21.45 19.22
N THR A 191 -14.86 20.51 19.95
CA THR A 191 -14.13 19.43 20.63
C THR A 191 -14.73 18.06 20.35
N ARG A 192 -13.90 17.01 20.50
CA ARG A 192 -14.32 15.62 20.38
C ARG A 192 -15.33 15.26 21.46
N GLU A 193 -15.12 15.73 22.69
CA GLU A 193 -15.99 15.49 23.83
C GLU A 193 -17.38 16.06 23.60
N SER A 194 -17.46 17.25 22.99
CA SER A 194 -18.74 17.84 22.57
C SER A 194 -19.43 16.99 21.50
N ALA A 195 -18.69 16.43 20.54
CA ALA A 195 -19.23 15.54 19.52
C ALA A 195 -19.78 14.23 20.11
N ILE A 196 -19.06 13.65 21.08
CA ILE A 196 -19.52 12.48 21.85
C ILE A 196 -20.79 12.83 22.63
N ALA A 197 -20.78 13.93 23.38
CA ALA A 197 -21.92 14.39 24.17
C ALA A 197 -23.16 14.71 23.31
N ALA A 198 -22.97 15.04 22.03
CA ALA A 198 -24.05 15.27 21.09
C ALA A 198 -24.73 13.96 20.61
N LEU A 199 -24.09 12.81 20.78
CA LEU A 199 -24.58 11.51 20.30
C LEU A 199 -25.24 10.65 21.39
N VAL A 200 -24.91 10.88 22.65
CA VAL A 200 -25.38 10.06 23.78
C VAL A 200 -26.04 10.90 24.87
N PRO A 201 -26.92 10.31 25.71
CA PRO A 201 -27.46 10.98 26.89
C PRO A 201 -26.35 11.48 27.85
N ALA A 202 -26.64 12.56 28.60
CA ALA A 202 -25.66 13.21 29.47
C ALA A 202 -25.03 12.28 30.52
N ASP A 203 -25.80 11.31 31.05
CA ASP A 203 -25.34 10.30 32.01
C ASP A 203 -24.45 9.21 31.38
N LYS A 204 -24.39 9.14 30.05
CA LYS A 204 -23.60 8.17 29.28
C LYS A 204 -22.33 8.74 28.66
N VAL A 205 -22.08 10.04 28.80
CA VAL A 205 -20.92 10.70 28.18
C VAL A 205 -19.60 10.14 28.70
N SER A 206 -19.45 10.00 30.02
CA SER A 206 -18.21 9.46 30.62
C SER A 206 -17.94 8.02 30.17
N GLU A 207 -18.98 7.17 30.15
CA GLU A 207 -18.89 5.80 29.63
C GLU A 207 -18.45 5.78 28.16
N ALA A 208 -19.02 6.66 27.34
CA ALA A 208 -18.69 6.74 25.91
C ALA A 208 -17.29 7.30 25.62
N ILE A 209 -16.73 8.11 26.52
CA ILE A 209 -15.33 8.57 26.42
C ILE A 209 -14.36 7.43 26.77
N GLU A 210 -14.72 6.59 27.74
CA GLU A 210 -13.89 5.45 28.15
C GLU A 210 -13.99 4.27 27.17
N ASP A 211 -15.18 3.99 26.64
CA ASP A 211 -15.46 2.96 25.65
C ASP A 211 -16.28 3.52 24.48
N GLU A 212 -15.61 3.98 23.44
CA GLU A 212 -16.25 4.52 22.24
C GLU A 212 -17.07 3.49 21.44
N SER A 213 -17.02 2.19 21.76
CA SER A 213 -17.85 1.19 21.08
C SER A 213 -19.35 1.41 21.30
N VAL A 214 -19.73 2.10 22.38
CA VAL A 214 -21.12 2.51 22.64
C VAL A 214 -21.63 3.52 21.60
N LEU A 215 -20.71 4.17 20.86
CA LEU A 215 -21.04 5.16 19.83
C LEU A 215 -21.40 4.51 18.49
N ASP A 216 -21.13 3.22 18.28
CA ASP A 216 -21.28 2.56 16.98
C ASP A 216 -22.71 2.67 16.42
N ILE A 217 -23.73 2.51 17.27
CA ILE A 217 -25.13 2.64 16.88
C ILE A 217 -25.49 4.11 16.61
N PRO A 218 -25.25 5.07 17.53
CA PRO A 218 -25.47 6.50 17.27
C PRO A 218 -24.79 7.03 16.01
N LEU A 219 -23.54 6.62 15.76
CA LEU A 219 -22.76 7.03 14.59
C LEU A 219 -23.39 6.48 13.29
N LYS A 220 -23.82 5.21 13.28
CA LYS A 220 -24.56 4.63 12.15
C LYS A 220 -25.87 5.37 11.88
N GLN A 221 -26.62 5.71 12.92
CA GLN A 221 -27.88 6.45 12.77
C GLN A 221 -27.65 7.87 12.25
N PHE A 222 -26.57 8.52 12.68
CA PHE A 222 -26.19 9.84 12.23
C PHE A 222 -25.80 9.84 10.75
N VAL A 223 -24.88 8.95 10.35
CA VAL A 223 -24.36 8.90 8.96
C VAL A 223 -25.47 8.58 7.94
N GLN A 224 -26.45 7.74 8.31
CA GLN A 224 -27.62 7.41 7.48
C GLN A 224 -28.49 8.62 7.10
N ARG A 225 -28.40 9.73 7.84
CA ARG A 225 -29.20 10.94 7.60
C ARG A 225 -28.42 12.04 6.89
N LEU A 226 -27.11 11.87 6.68
CA LEU A 226 -26.26 12.94 6.15
C LEU A 226 -26.65 13.35 4.73
N SER A 227 -26.82 12.38 3.83
CA SER A 227 -27.12 12.63 2.42
C SER A 227 -28.43 13.41 2.24
N ALA A 228 -29.46 13.09 3.01
CA ALA A 228 -30.74 13.80 3.00
C ALA A 228 -30.66 15.24 3.51
N ASN A 229 -29.65 15.58 4.31
CA ASN A 229 -29.44 16.92 4.90
C ASN A 229 -28.26 17.67 4.27
N TYR A 230 -27.74 17.16 3.14
CA TYR A 230 -26.65 17.79 2.42
C TYR A 230 -27.17 18.91 1.51
N GLY A 231 -26.92 20.16 1.92
CA GLY A 231 -27.24 21.37 1.16
C GLY A 231 -26.09 21.84 0.25
N GLY A 232 -24.95 21.14 0.27
CA GLY A 232 -23.77 21.60 -0.45
C GLY A 232 -23.24 22.90 0.13
N TYR A 233 -23.14 22.99 1.45
CA TYR A 233 -22.46 24.10 2.13
C TYR A 233 -20.97 23.79 2.35
N PRO A 234 -20.09 24.82 2.45
CA PRO A 234 -18.66 24.61 2.64
C PRO A 234 -18.31 23.65 3.79
N HIS A 235 -18.92 23.84 4.98
CA HIS A 235 -18.64 22.99 6.15
C HIS A 235 -19.05 21.53 5.94
N GLN A 236 -20.14 21.28 5.21
CA GLN A 236 -20.58 19.92 4.90
C GLN A 236 -19.59 19.24 3.94
N ARG A 237 -19.08 19.96 2.93
CA ARG A 237 -18.03 19.45 2.04
C ARG A 237 -16.78 19.09 2.80
N GLU A 238 -16.29 20.02 3.62
CA GLU A 238 -15.08 19.79 4.40
C GLU A 238 -15.26 18.65 5.42
N ALA A 239 -16.45 18.49 6.01
CA ALA A 239 -16.77 17.35 6.85
C ALA A 239 -16.69 16.01 6.10
N LEU A 240 -17.30 15.91 4.91
CA LEU A 240 -17.27 14.67 4.12
C LEU A 240 -15.89 14.37 3.52
N LEU A 241 -15.13 15.41 3.17
CA LEU A 241 -13.73 15.27 2.77
C LEU A 241 -12.88 14.76 3.92
N ARG A 242 -13.06 15.32 5.12
CA ARG A 242 -12.37 14.86 6.33
C ARG A 242 -12.75 13.43 6.69
N LEU A 243 -14.02 13.06 6.54
CA LEU A 243 -14.46 11.67 6.67
C LEU A 243 -13.75 10.76 5.68
N THR A 244 -13.71 11.13 4.40
CA THR A 244 -13.05 10.33 3.37
C THR A 244 -11.56 10.16 3.70
N GLN A 245 -10.90 11.26 4.10
CA GLN A 245 -9.50 11.27 4.50
C GLN A 245 -9.24 10.29 5.65
N LEU A 246 -10.01 10.38 6.74
CA LEU A 246 -9.84 9.52 7.91
C LEU A 246 -10.24 8.08 7.65
N TRP A 247 -11.36 7.86 6.96
CA TRP A 247 -11.87 6.53 6.60
C TRP A 247 -10.86 5.75 5.75
N ARG A 248 -10.21 6.43 4.81
CA ARG A 248 -9.20 5.83 3.92
C ARG A 248 -7.77 5.98 4.43
N GLN A 249 -7.57 6.58 5.60
CA GLN A 249 -6.28 6.89 6.20
C GLN A 249 -5.32 7.64 5.27
N LEU A 250 -5.86 8.63 4.55
CA LEU A 250 -5.14 9.51 3.65
C LEU A 250 -4.50 10.67 4.43
N ARG A 251 -3.39 11.20 3.90
CA ARG A 251 -2.57 12.21 4.55
C ARG A 251 -3.14 13.61 4.39
N THR A 252 -3.65 13.91 3.20
CA THR A 252 -4.12 15.26 2.83
C THR A 252 -5.59 15.24 2.41
N ARG A 253 -6.20 16.42 2.43
CA ARG A 253 -7.55 16.64 1.90
C ARG A 253 -7.57 16.37 0.39
N GLU A 254 -6.49 16.74 -0.28
CA GLU A 254 -6.27 16.59 -1.72
C GLU A 254 -6.15 15.11 -2.10
N GLU A 255 -5.40 14.30 -1.34
CA GLU A 255 -5.41 12.84 -1.50
C GLU A 255 -6.82 12.27 -1.38
N ALA A 256 -7.66 12.79 -0.47
CA ALA A 256 -9.06 12.37 -0.34
C ALA A 256 -9.88 12.67 -1.60
N ILE A 257 -9.75 13.87 -2.16
CA ILE A 257 -10.38 14.26 -3.44
C ILE A 257 -9.92 13.30 -4.56
N ALA A 258 -8.61 13.14 -4.74
CA ALA A 258 -8.04 12.27 -5.78
C ALA A 258 -8.47 10.80 -5.63
N SER A 259 -8.68 10.34 -4.39
CA SER A 259 -9.15 8.97 -4.13
C SER A 259 -10.60 8.75 -4.58
N LEU A 260 -11.45 9.77 -4.50
CA LEU A 260 -12.88 9.69 -4.82
C LEU A 260 -13.13 9.63 -6.33
N GLU A 261 -12.25 10.26 -7.12
CA GLU A 261 -12.27 10.14 -8.58
C GLU A 261 -12.09 8.68 -9.04
N LYS A 262 -11.22 7.94 -8.35
CA LYS A 262 -10.85 6.56 -8.71
C LYS A 262 -11.83 5.53 -8.18
N ASN A 263 -12.36 5.75 -6.98
CA ASN A 263 -13.21 4.80 -6.29
C ASN A 263 -14.08 5.51 -5.26
N THR A 264 -15.38 5.24 -5.22
CA THR A 264 -16.33 5.75 -4.21
C THR A 264 -16.76 4.70 -3.20
N SER A 265 -16.28 3.45 -3.31
CA SER A 265 -16.57 2.40 -2.34
C SER A 265 -15.94 2.73 -0.97
N PRO A 266 -16.68 2.57 0.15
CA PRO A 266 -16.12 2.60 1.50
C PRO A 266 -15.47 1.27 1.90
N GLU A 267 -15.44 0.27 1.00
CA GLU A 267 -14.87 -1.05 1.25
C GLU A 267 -13.42 -0.97 1.73
N GLU A 268 -13.19 -1.67 2.83
CA GLU A 268 -11.89 -1.78 3.47
C GLU A 268 -11.03 -2.76 2.68
N LYS A 269 -10.09 -2.24 1.88
CA LYS A 269 -9.12 -3.09 1.20
C LYS A 269 -8.08 -3.59 2.20
N LEU A 270 -8.37 -4.69 2.88
CA LEU A 270 -7.42 -5.33 3.80
C LEU A 270 -6.14 -5.82 3.08
N SER A 271 -6.12 -5.87 1.75
CA SER A 271 -4.86 -6.09 1.02
C SER A 271 -3.81 -5.00 1.29
N ILE A 272 -4.21 -3.81 1.74
CA ILE A 272 -3.28 -2.75 2.12
C ILE A 272 -2.35 -3.16 3.28
N ILE A 273 -2.79 -4.06 4.16
CA ILE A 273 -1.97 -4.54 5.29
C ILE A 273 -1.15 -5.79 4.95
N ASP A 274 -1.27 -6.34 3.75
CA ASP A 274 -0.55 -7.56 3.35
C ASP A 274 0.98 -7.41 3.48
N PRO A 275 1.62 -6.29 3.05
CA PRO A 275 3.06 -6.12 3.24
C PRO A 275 3.44 -6.03 4.73
N ALA A 276 2.63 -5.35 5.55
CA ALA A 276 2.84 -5.28 7.00
C ALA A 276 2.69 -6.66 7.67
N LEU A 277 1.73 -7.47 7.25
CA LEU A 277 1.54 -8.85 7.72
C LEU A 277 2.77 -9.71 7.41
N VAL A 278 3.25 -9.70 6.15
CA VAL A 278 4.44 -10.46 5.75
C VAL A 278 5.67 -9.97 6.52
N ALA A 279 5.87 -8.65 6.61
CA ALA A 279 6.99 -8.08 7.34
C ALA A 279 6.96 -8.39 8.85
N PHE A 280 5.77 -8.44 9.45
CA PHE A 280 5.60 -8.88 10.84
C PHE A 280 6.07 -10.33 11.01
N VAL A 281 5.57 -11.24 10.16
CA VAL A 281 5.91 -12.67 10.22
C VAL A 281 7.40 -12.91 9.95
N GLU A 282 8.03 -12.18 9.04
CA GLU A 282 9.46 -12.29 8.77
C GLU A 282 10.35 -11.94 9.97
N ARG A 283 9.87 -11.04 10.85
CA ARG A 283 10.57 -10.61 12.06
C ARG A 283 10.31 -11.52 13.27
N VAL A 284 9.22 -12.31 13.27
CA VAL A 284 8.88 -13.21 14.38
C VAL A 284 10.07 -14.04 14.89
N PRO A 285 10.89 -14.69 14.04
CA PRO A 285 12.01 -15.51 14.50
C PRO A 285 13.02 -14.75 15.38
N ASP A 286 13.21 -13.44 15.15
CA ASP A 286 14.20 -12.63 15.87
C ASP A 286 13.75 -12.35 17.32
N TYR A 287 12.43 -12.26 17.52
CA TYR A 287 11.79 -11.95 18.81
C TYR A 287 11.19 -13.18 19.50
N TYR A 288 11.26 -14.35 18.89
CA TYR A 288 10.78 -15.58 19.47
C TYR A 288 11.65 -16.00 20.67
N ARG A 289 11.01 -16.33 21.79
CA ARG A 289 11.64 -16.73 23.06
C ARG A 289 11.02 -18.02 23.64
N GLY A 290 10.15 -18.70 22.89
CA GLY A 290 9.48 -19.91 23.36
C GLY A 290 8.49 -19.66 24.50
N GLN A 291 7.90 -18.47 24.58
CA GLN A 291 6.89 -18.17 25.59
C GLN A 291 5.54 -18.81 25.23
N GLY A 292 4.73 -19.16 26.24
CA GLY A 292 3.42 -19.79 26.03
C GLY A 292 2.46 -18.95 25.18
N SER A 293 2.46 -17.64 25.37
CA SER A 293 1.71 -16.67 24.56
C SER A 293 2.15 -16.70 23.09
N GLN A 294 3.46 -16.71 22.83
CA GLN A 294 4.04 -16.78 21.48
C GLN A 294 3.70 -18.12 20.80
N ARG A 295 3.79 -19.25 21.52
CA ARG A 295 3.33 -20.55 21.00
C ARG A 295 1.85 -20.51 20.65
N ASN A 296 1.02 -19.93 21.51
CA ASN A 296 -0.41 -19.82 21.29
C ASN A 296 -0.74 -18.99 20.04
N SER A 297 -0.12 -17.81 19.89
CA SER A 297 -0.36 -16.96 18.73
C SER A 297 0.05 -17.62 17.41
N LEU A 298 1.21 -18.29 17.37
CA LEU A 298 1.68 -18.98 16.17
C LEU A 298 0.83 -20.22 15.87
N THR A 299 0.38 -20.95 16.90
CA THR A 299 -0.49 -22.12 16.73
C THR A 299 -1.85 -21.72 16.17
N GLU A 300 -2.47 -20.64 16.67
CA GLU A 300 -3.73 -20.14 16.14
C GLU A 300 -3.59 -19.57 14.72
N GLY A 301 -2.49 -18.86 14.45
CA GLY A 301 -2.17 -18.40 13.10
C GLY A 301 -2.02 -19.56 12.11
N PHE A 302 -1.27 -20.60 12.49
CA PHE A 302 -1.13 -21.83 11.71
C PHE A 302 -2.46 -22.56 11.53
N ARG A 303 -3.28 -22.65 12.58
CA ARG A 303 -4.58 -23.31 12.56
C ARG A 303 -5.48 -22.68 11.49
N LEU A 304 -5.64 -21.37 11.51
CA LEU A 304 -6.46 -20.64 10.54
C LEU A 304 -5.86 -20.67 9.14
N TRP A 305 -4.54 -20.49 9.01
CA TRP A 305 -3.83 -20.59 7.73
C TRP A 305 -4.05 -21.95 7.05
N ARG A 306 -4.10 -23.04 7.83
CA ARG A 306 -4.35 -24.40 7.36
C ARG A 306 -5.83 -24.79 7.37
N GLN A 307 -6.71 -23.85 7.71
CA GLN A 307 -8.17 -24.04 7.81
C GLN A 307 -8.56 -25.23 8.70
N LEU A 308 -7.88 -25.36 9.84
CA LEU A 308 -8.11 -26.41 10.82
C LEU A 308 -9.18 -25.96 11.83
N ASP A 309 -10.06 -26.89 12.18
CA ASP A 309 -11.23 -26.70 13.04
C ASP A 309 -10.87 -26.49 14.51
N SER A 310 -9.76 -27.07 14.99
CA SER A 310 -9.38 -27.05 16.40
C SER A 310 -7.88 -26.89 16.63
N ARG A 311 -7.53 -26.43 17.84
CA ARG A 311 -6.14 -26.39 18.30
C ARG A 311 -5.50 -27.78 18.35
N ALA A 312 -6.27 -28.81 18.71
CA ALA A 312 -5.79 -30.19 18.72
C ALA A 312 -5.40 -30.67 17.31
N SER A 313 -6.20 -30.30 16.30
CA SER A 313 -5.91 -30.56 14.88
C SER A 313 -4.63 -29.84 14.43
N ALA A 314 -4.43 -28.59 14.87
CA ALA A 314 -3.21 -27.83 14.60
C ALA A 314 -1.96 -28.48 15.18
N LEU A 315 -2.00 -28.86 16.46
CA LEU A 315 -0.89 -29.55 17.13
C LEU A 315 -0.56 -30.89 16.46
N SER A 316 -1.58 -31.69 16.17
CA SER A 316 -1.41 -32.98 15.46
C SER A 316 -0.75 -32.78 14.10
N ARG A 317 -1.14 -31.73 13.36
CA ARG A 317 -0.57 -31.42 12.05
C ARG A 317 0.88 -30.92 12.12
N LEU A 318 1.27 -30.34 13.24
CA LEU A 318 2.66 -30.00 13.59
C LEU A 318 3.44 -31.20 14.16
N GLY A 319 2.84 -32.41 14.16
CA GLY A 319 3.50 -33.62 14.66
C GLY A 319 3.56 -33.72 16.19
N ILE A 320 2.74 -32.94 16.90
CA ILE A 320 2.62 -32.97 18.36
C ILE A 320 1.35 -33.73 18.75
N ASN A 321 1.50 -34.81 19.52
CA ASN A 321 0.35 -35.55 20.05
C ASN A 321 -0.36 -34.72 21.16
N PRO A 322 -1.63 -34.30 20.97
CA PRO A 322 -2.36 -33.51 21.95
C PRO A 322 -2.56 -34.24 23.30
N ASP A 323 -2.75 -35.55 23.27
CA ASP A 323 -3.00 -36.38 24.46
C ASP A 323 -1.74 -36.47 25.33
N ALA A 324 -0.58 -36.44 24.68
CA ALA A 324 0.71 -36.44 25.36
C ALA A 324 0.91 -35.18 26.21
N LEU A 325 0.37 -34.02 25.80
CA LEU A 325 0.46 -32.75 26.55
C LEU A 325 -0.40 -32.74 27.83
N GLN A 326 -1.50 -33.50 27.86
CA GLN A 326 -2.33 -33.65 29.06
C GLN A 326 -1.74 -34.67 30.04
N ALA A 327 -1.17 -35.77 29.52
CA ALA A 327 -0.57 -36.83 30.31
C ALA A 327 0.82 -36.48 30.89
N SER A 328 1.56 -35.55 30.27
CA SER A 328 2.94 -35.20 30.63
C SER A 328 3.09 -34.17 31.77
N THR A 329 2.02 -33.88 32.53
CA THR A 329 2.06 -32.90 33.64
C THR A 329 3.02 -33.29 34.77
N THR A 330 3.49 -34.54 34.82
CA THR A 330 4.42 -35.06 35.85
C THR A 330 5.86 -35.32 35.37
N ASP A 331 6.16 -35.28 34.07
CA ASP A 331 7.52 -35.50 33.53
C ASP A 331 8.06 -34.26 32.79
N LYS A 332 8.95 -33.55 33.47
CA LYS A 332 9.58 -32.31 32.97
C LYS A 332 10.40 -32.52 31.69
N ALA A 333 11.10 -33.66 31.56
CA ALA A 333 11.97 -33.91 30.40
C ALA A 333 11.15 -34.14 29.12
N THR A 334 10.05 -34.87 29.23
CA THR A 334 9.11 -35.08 28.12
C THR A 334 8.45 -33.77 27.70
N MET A 335 8.06 -32.92 28.65
CA MET A 335 7.52 -31.58 28.37
C MET A 335 8.49 -30.67 27.62
N GLU A 336 9.76 -30.63 28.03
CA GLU A 336 10.80 -29.84 27.37
C GLU A 336 11.05 -30.30 25.94
N LYS A 337 11.04 -31.62 25.70
CA LYS A 337 11.18 -32.20 24.35
C LYS A 337 10.02 -31.82 23.43
N LEU A 338 8.78 -31.95 23.92
CA LEU A 338 7.58 -31.58 23.15
C LEU A 338 7.54 -30.08 22.85
N ALA A 339 7.91 -29.23 23.82
CA ALA A 339 8.02 -27.79 23.62
C ALA A 339 9.07 -27.43 22.57
N THR A 340 10.25 -28.07 22.62
CA THR A 340 11.32 -27.86 21.64
C THR A 340 10.88 -28.24 20.24
N GLN A 341 10.19 -29.37 20.09
CA GLN A 341 9.65 -29.82 18.80
C GLN A 341 8.61 -28.83 18.26
N LEU A 342 7.67 -28.40 19.12
CA LEU A 342 6.66 -27.42 18.74
C LEU A 342 7.30 -26.09 18.29
N ASP A 343 8.32 -25.61 19.01
CA ASP A 343 9.03 -24.37 18.67
C ASP A 343 9.70 -24.46 17.30
N GLN A 344 10.33 -25.60 16.99
CA GLN A 344 10.95 -25.85 15.69
C GLN A 344 9.93 -25.82 14.54
N GLU A 345 8.79 -26.48 14.72
CA GLU A 345 7.75 -26.56 13.70
C GLU A 345 7.02 -25.21 13.49
N LEU A 346 6.75 -24.47 14.56
CA LEU A 346 6.18 -23.13 14.48
C LEU A 346 7.14 -22.15 13.78
N LEU A 347 8.43 -22.19 14.10
CA LEU A 347 9.44 -21.36 13.41
C LEU A 347 9.63 -21.78 11.94
N SER A 348 9.51 -23.08 11.63
CA SER A 348 9.52 -23.60 10.26
C SER A 348 8.33 -23.07 9.45
N PHE A 349 7.13 -23.08 10.04
CA PHE A 349 5.95 -22.48 9.43
C PHE A 349 6.15 -20.99 9.12
N VAL A 350 6.52 -20.20 10.13
CA VAL A 350 6.75 -18.75 10.02
C VAL A 350 7.76 -18.41 8.92
N ARG A 351 8.86 -19.17 8.81
CA ARG A 351 9.89 -18.94 7.78
C ARG A 351 9.41 -19.20 6.35
N ARG A 352 8.38 -20.02 6.17
CA ARG A 352 7.83 -20.35 4.85
C ARG A 352 6.70 -19.42 4.41
N VAL A 353 6.00 -18.78 5.35
CA VAL A 353 4.88 -17.86 5.07
C VAL A 353 5.19 -16.85 3.97
N PRO A 354 6.32 -16.11 3.95
CA PRO A 354 6.58 -15.11 2.91
C PRO A 354 6.63 -15.67 1.49
N ALA A 355 7.06 -16.94 1.34
CA ALA A 355 7.12 -17.61 0.05
C ALA A 355 5.80 -18.32 -0.33
N GLU A 356 4.97 -18.66 0.66
CA GLU A 356 3.70 -19.40 0.49
C GLU A 356 2.46 -18.48 0.52
N TYR A 357 2.60 -17.21 0.91
CA TYR A 357 1.49 -16.25 0.98
C TYR A 357 0.99 -15.88 -0.41
N LYS A 358 -0.32 -15.99 -0.61
CA LYS A 358 -1.02 -15.74 -1.88
C LYS A 358 -2.17 -14.73 -1.74
N GLU A 359 -2.19 -14.00 -0.62
CA GLU A 359 -3.21 -12.96 -0.36
C GLU A 359 -4.65 -13.50 -0.27
N GLU A 360 -4.81 -14.79 0.01
CA GLU A 360 -6.10 -15.44 0.22
C GLU A 360 -6.70 -15.03 1.58
N ASP A 361 -8.03 -14.87 1.66
CA ASP A 361 -8.69 -14.37 2.87
C ASP A 361 -8.38 -15.20 4.13
N TYR A 362 -8.38 -16.53 4.02
CA TYR A 362 -8.05 -17.40 5.16
C TYR A 362 -6.59 -17.28 5.60
N GLN A 363 -5.67 -16.99 4.67
CA GLN A 363 -4.27 -16.72 5.00
C GLN A 363 -4.16 -15.39 5.74
N ARG A 364 -4.81 -14.35 5.20
CA ARG A 364 -4.83 -13.00 5.79
C ARG A 364 -5.43 -13.03 7.20
N GLU A 365 -6.59 -13.65 7.38
CA GLU A 365 -7.23 -13.80 8.69
C GLU A 365 -6.39 -14.62 9.67
N GLY A 366 -5.71 -15.66 9.19
CA GLY A 366 -4.75 -16.41 10.00
C GLY A 366 -3.61 -15.54 10.51
N LEU A 367 -3.03 -14.69 9.66
CA LEU A 367 -1.97 -13.78 10.05
C LEU A 367 -2.47 -12.62 10.93
N ILE A 368 -3.66 -12.06 10.67
CA ILE A 368 -4.29 -11.05 11.54
C ILE A 368 -4.50 -11.63 12.94
N ARG A 369 -5.02 -12.86 13.06
CA ARG A 369 -5.21 -13.52 14.36
C ARG A 369 -3.89 -13.79 15.07
N LEU A 370 -2.85 -14.18 14.33
CA LEU A 370 -1.50 -14.34 14.86
C LEU A 370 -1.01 -13.02 15.47
N VAL A 371 -1.09 -11.92 14.73
CA VAL A 371 -0.68 -10.58 15.18
C VAL A 371 -1.49 -10.14 16.40
N GLN A 372 -2.81 -10.33 16.37
CA GLN A 372 -3.71 -10.01 17.48
C GLN A 372 -3.22 -10.65 18.78
N LEU A 373 -3.01 -11.98 18.76
CA LEU A 373 -2.61 -12.73 19.94
C LEU A 373 -1.16 -12.42 20.34
N TRP A 374 -0.26 -12.23 19.37
CA TRP A 374 1.15 -11.92 19.64
C TRP A 374 1.31 -10.56 20.32
N ARG A 375 0.50 -9.57 19.92
CA ARG A 375 0.49 -8.22 20.50
C ARG A 375 -0.40 -8.09 21.74
N GLY A 376 -1.13 -9.14 22.14
CA GLY A 376 -2.06 -9.10 23.25
C GLY A 376 -3.28 -8.20 23.01
N GLN A 377 -3.68 -8.01 21.75
CA GLN A 377 -4.82 -7.16 21.40
C GLN A 377 -6.15 -7.86 21.68
N ALA A 378 -7.09 -7.14 22.29
CA ALA A 378 -8.38 -7.71 22.71
C ALA A 378 -9.24 -8.10 21.50
N THR A 379 -9.20 -7.30 20.42
CA THR A 379 -10.06 -7.49 19.25
C THR A 379 -9.27 -7.62 17.95
N ARG A 380 -9.90 -8.25 16.94
CA ARG A 380 -9.39 -8.31 15.57
C ARG A 380 -9.15 -6.90 15.01
N ASN A 381 -10.05 -5.98 15.30
CA ASN A 381 -10.03 -4.60 14.81
C ASN A 381 -8.80 -3.82 15.30
N GLN A 382 -8.44 -4.00 16.57
CA GLN A 382 -7.19 -3.43 17.11
C GLN A 382 -5.94 -4.00 16.41
N ALA A 383 -5.96 -5.29 16.06
CA ALA A 383 -4.87 -5.90 15.32
C ALA A 383 -4.73 -5.32 13.90
N VAL A 384 -5.85 -5.17 13.17
CA VAL A 384 -5.87 -4.53 11.84
C VAL A 384 -5.36 -3.09 11.91
N GLN A 385 -5.81 -2.30 12.88
CA GLN A 385 -5.32 -0.93 13.07
C GLN A 385 -3.80 -0.90 13.31
N SER A 386 -3.30 -1.78 14.18
CA SER A 386 -1.86 -1.86 14.46
C SER A 386 -1.02 -2.23 13.22
N LEU A 387 -1.60 -2.98 12.28
CA LEU A 387 -0.97 -3.33 11.00
C LEU A 387 -1.03 -2.21 9.98
N LEU A 388 -2.11 -1.41 9.96
CA LEU A 388 -2.20 -0.19 9.15
C LEU A 388 -1.11 0.81 9.56
N GLU A 389 -0.87 0.96 10.86
CA GLU A 389 0.21 1.80 11.37
C GLU A 389 1.60 1.25 11.01
N ASP A 390 1.81 -0.07 11.06
CA ASP A 390 3.04 -0.69 10.59
C ASP A 390 3.27 -0.40 9.10
N GLN A 391 2.22 -0.52 8.28
CA GLN A 391 2.29 -0.22 6.85
C GLN A 391 2.67 1.24 6.60
N LYS A 392 2.08 2.18 7.36
CA LYS A 392 2.41 3.60 7.27
C LYS A 392 3.88 3.87 7.64
N ARG A 393 4.34 3.34 8.77
CA ARG A 393 5.75 3.44 9.20
C ARG A 393 6.69 2.86 8.15
N MET A 394 6.36 1.69 7.60
CA MET A 394 7.15 1.04 6.54
C MET A 394 7.26 1.90 5.28
N ASN A 395 6.18 2.59 4.87
CA ASN A 395 6.16 3.45 3.69
C ASN A 395 7.01 4.72 3.88
N GLU A 396 7.15 5.22 5.10
CA GLU A 396 7.86 6.46 5.43
C GLU A 396 9.31 6.21 5.88
N ALA A 397 9.62 4.99 6.32
CA ALA A 397 10.91 4.62 6.85
C ALA A 397 12.02 4.72 5.78
N ARG A 398 13.15 5.32 6.16
CA ARG A 398 14.39 5.21 5.39
C ARG A 398 14.78 3.74 5.27
N ARG A 399 15.31 3.31 4.12
CA ARG A 399 15.64 1.90 3.81
C ARG A 399 16.49 1.16 4.86
N GLN A 400 17.22 1.87 5.71
CA GLN A 400 18.08 1.30 6.76
C GLN A 400 17.43 1.28 8.16
N ALA A 401 16.27 1.90 8.34
CA ALA A 401 15.58 1.94 9.63
C ALA A 401 14.97 0.58 9.99
N LEU A 402 14.82 0.30 11.29
CA LEU A 402 14.22 -0.94 11.81
C LEU A 402 12.79 -1.15 11.30
N GLU A 403 12.06 -0.05 11.14
CA GLU A 403 10.67 0.00 10.71
C GLU A 403 10.51 -0.24 9.20
N ALA A 404 11.58 -0.13 8.41
CA ALA A 404 11.53 -0.37 6.97
C ALA A 404 11.20 -1.84 6.65
N ALA A 405 10.66 -2.07 5.46
CA ALA A 405 10.41 -3.42 4.96
C ALA A 405 11.68 -4.29 5.11
N PRO A 406 11.56 -5.55 5.58
CA PRO A 406 12.71 -6.42 5.74
C PRO A 406 13.49 -6.57 4.44
N LYS A 407 14.82 -6.66 4.54
CA LYS A 407 15.66 -6.87 3.35
C LYS A 407 15.36 -8.24 2.76
N PRO A 408 15.24 -8.37 1.43
CA PRO A 408 15.06 -9.68 0.80
C PRO A 408 16.21 -10.59 1.21
N LYS A 409 15.89 -11.76 1.76
CA LYS A 409 16.90 -12.79 2.04
C LYS A 409 17.41 -13.31 0.69
N PRO A 410 18.74 -13.29 0.43
CA PRO A 410 19.28 -13.79 -0.82
C PRO A 410 18.81 -15.22 -1.06
N VAL A 411 18.25 -15.50 -2.25
CA VAL A 411 17.98 -16.87 -2.67
C VAL A 411 19.33 -17.58 -2.76
N VAL A 412 19.53 -18.61 -1.93
CA VAL A 412 20.72 -19.45 -2.02
C VAL A 412 20.62 -20.28 -3.29
N ILE A 413 21.24 -19.79 -4.37
CA ILE A 413 21.36 -20.56 -5.60
C ILE A 413 22.29 -21.75 -5.31
N PRO A 414 21.85 -23.00 -5.47
CA PRO A 414 22.72 -24.15 -5.24
C PRO A 414 23.95 -24.05 -6.14
N LYS A 415 25.13 -24.31 -5.59
CA LYS A 415 26.37 -24.30 -6.37
C LYS A 415 26.29 -25.37 -7.46
N ARG A 416 26.80 -25.02 -8.64
CA ARG A 416 26.93 -25.95 -9.76
C ARG A 416 27.80 -27.16 -9.37
N PRO A 417 27.37 -28.40 -9.65
CA PRO A 417 28.19 -29.59 -9.41
C PRO A 417 29.39 -29.67 -10.38
N ALA A 418 30.45 -30.37 -9.95
CA ALA A 418 31.63 -30.61 -10.77
C ALA A 418 31.33 -31.49 -12.01
N TYR A 419 30.34 -32.39 -11.91
CA TYR A 419 29.88 -33.25 -12.99
C TYR A 419 28.35 -33.36 -12.97
N TRP A 420 27.76 -33.47 -14.16
CA TRP A 420 26.32 -33.60 -14.34
C TRP A 420 25.90 -35.07 -14.39
N THR A 421 24.82 -35.39 -13.69
CA THR A 421 24.12 -36.67 -13.73
C THR A 421 22.65 -36.42 -14.00
N THR A 422 21.90 -37.47 -14.37
CA THR A 422 20.45 -37.34 -14.58
C THR A 422 19.70 -36.86 -13.33
N SER A 423 20.25 -37.03 -12.12
CA SER A 423 19.61 -36.69 -10.84
C SER A 423 20.04 -35.36 -10.24
N ASN A 424 21.07 -34.67 -10.78
CA ASN A 424 21.59 -33.43 -10.20
C ASN A 424 21.49 -32.20 -11.12
N ILE A 425 20.72 -32.29 -12.21
CA ILE A 425 20.52 -31.19 -13.16
C ILE A 425 19.87 -29.99 -12.45
N GLN A 426 20.50 -28.83 -12.62
CA GLN A 426 20.00 -27.54 -12.13
C GLN A 426 19.66 -26.67 -13.34
N LEU A 427 18.38 -26.37 -13.56
CA LEU A 427 17.91 -25.70 -14.78
C LEU A 427 18.57 -24.34 -15.04
N SER A 428 18.77 -23.54 -13.99
CA SER A 428 19.38 -22.21 -14.09
C SER A 428 20.91 -22.23 -14.20
N ALA A 429 21.55 -23.38 -13.99
CA ALA A 429 23.00 -23.48 -14.01
C ALA A 429 23.55 -23.60 -15.44
N SER A 430 24.71 -23.00 -15.67
CA SER A 430 25.46 -23.18 -16.91
C SER A 430 25.90 -24.65 -17.07
N ILE A 431 25.83 -25.19 -18.29
CA ILE A 431 26.20 -26.59 -18.59
C ILE A 431 27.72 -26.79 -18.49
N ILE A 432 28.52 -25.79 -18.87
CA ILE A 432 30.00 -25.81 -18.85
C ILE A 432 30.55 -24.63 -18.04
N PRO A 433 31.69 -24.74 -17.34
CA PRO A 433 32.17 -23.67 -16.46
C PRO A 433 32.31 -22.37 -17.24
N ASP A 434 31.84 -21.26 -16.66
CA ASP A 434 31.78 -19.93 -17.29
C ASP A 434 31.09 -19.89 -18.66
N GLY A 435 30.23 -20.88 -18.93
CA GLY A 435 29.47 -21.00 -20.17
C GLY A 435 28.16 -20.22 -20.15
N ASN A 436 27.70 -19.86 -21.35
CA ASN A 436 26.46 -19.10 -21.56
C ASN A 436 25.23 -19.97 -21.80
N PHE A 437 25.39 -21.29 -21.92
CA PHE A 437 24.29 -22.22 -22.15
C PHE A 437 23.86 -22.89 -20.85
N THR A 438 22.56 -22.93 -20.60
CA THR A 438 21.94 -23.45 -19.38
C THR A 438 21.19 -24.75 -19.61
N TRP A 439 20.95 -25.51 -18.54
CA TRP A 439 20.11 -26.71 -18.61
C TRP A 439 18.66 -26.40 -18.98
N ALA A 440 18.14 -25.23 -18.61
CA ALA A 440 16.81 -24.78 -19.02
C ALA A 440 16.71 -24.71 -20.55
N GLU A 441 17.72 -24.19 -21.24
CA GLU A 441 17.74 -24.13 -22.71
C GLU A 441 17.86 -25.53 -23.33
N ALA A 442 18.73 -26.37 -22.80
CA ALA A 442 18.94 -27.73 -23.33
C ALA A 442 17.71 -28.64 -23.17
N THR A 443 16.92 -28.42 -22.11
CA THR A 443 15.77 -29.26 -21.72
C THR A 443 14.42 -28.59 -21.93
N HIS A 444 14.37 -27.42 -22.58
CA HIS A 444 13.14 -26.65 -22.80
C HIS A 444 12.38 -26.40 -21.48
N GLY A 445 13.03 -25.71 -20.55
CA GLY A 445 12.49 -25.38 -19.23
C GLY A 445 12.27 -26.59 -18.31
N GLY A 446 12.97 -27.70 -18.55
CA GLY A 446 12.82 -28.94 -17.78
C GLY A 446 11.74 -29.90 -18.32
N THR A 447 11.04 -29.56 -19.40
CA THR A 447 10.02 -30.43 -20.00
C THR A 447 10.61 -31.59 -20.82
N ARG A 448 11.89 -31.49 -21.18
CA ARG A 448 12.63 -32.47 -22.00
C ARG A 448 13.87 -32.92 -21.24
N MET A 449 13.69 -33.60 -20.12
CA MET A 449 14.81 -34.10 -19.32
C MET A 449 15.55 -35.24 -20.04
N PRO A 450 16.89 -35.28 -19.97
CA PRO A 450 17.67 -36.35 -20.58
C PRO A 450 17.38 -37.69 -19.85
N PRO A 451 17.07 -38.77 -20.58
CA PRO A 451 16.60 -40.01 -19.98
C PRO A 451 17.74 -40.87 -19.39
N ASN A 452 18.99 -40.58 -19.75
CA ASN A 452 20.15 -41.35 -19.32
C ASN A 452 21.42 -40.49 -19.36
N GLN A 453 22.48 -41.03 -18.76
CA GLN A 453 23.77 -40.36 -18.66
C GLN A 453 24.40 -40.09 -20.04
N ALA A 454 24.21 -40.98 -21.03
CA ALA A 454 24.78 -40.77 -22.36
C ALA A 454 24.21 -39.51 -23.05
N THR A 455 22.92 -39.21 -22.83
CA THR A 455 22.30 -37.95 -23.28
C THR A 455 22.82 -36.75 -22.49
N VAL A 456 23.03 -36.87 -21.17
CA VAL A 456 23.66 -35.81 -20.36
C VAL A 456 25.05 -35.46 -20.90
N ASP A 457 25.87 -36.48 -21.14
CA ASP A 457 27.23 -36.31 -21.66
C ASP A 457 27.21 -35.73 -23.07
N ALA A 458 26.23 -36.13 -23.90
CA ALA A 458 26.01 -35.57 -25.23
C ALA A 458 25.71 -34.07 -25.21
N ILE A 459 24.80 -33.65 -24.33
CA ILE A 459 24.47 -32.23 -24.11
C ILE A 459 25.72 -31.46 -23.65
N VAL A 460 26.49 -32.01 -22.70
CA VAL A 460 27.74 -31.37 -22.25
C VAL A 460 28.76 -31.24 -23.39
N ARG A 461 28.89 -32.26 -24.26
CA ARG A 461 29.81 -32.22 -25.41
C ARG A 461 29.44 -31.13 -26.40
N ILE A 462 28.19 -31.08 -26.86
CA ILE A 462 27.76 -30.04 -27.82
C ILE A 462 27.80 -28.65 -27.18
N ALA A 463 27.49 -28.51 -25.88
CA ALA A 463 27.63 -27.23 -25.16
C ALA A 463 29.06 -26.68 -25.21
N LYS A 464 30.08 -27.53 -25.02
CA LYS A 464 31.51 -27.14 -25.14
C LYS A 464 31.85 -26.64 -26.54
N LEU A 465 31.37 -27.30 -27.58
CA LEU A 465 31.64 -26.90 -28.98
C LEU A 465 30.87 -25.63 -29.35
N ALA A 466 29.59 -25.56 -28.97
CA ALA A 466 28.72 -24.43 -29.19
C ALA A 466 29.26 -23.16 -28.51
N GLN A 467 29.85 -23.28 -27.31
CA GLN A 467 30.46 -22.13 -26.64
C GLN A 467 31.60 -21.54 -27.48
N ARG A 468 32.49 -22.37 -28.03
CA ARG A 468 33.55 -21.89 -28.91
C ARG A 468 33.01 -21.16 -30.15
N ALA A 469 31.89 -21.64 -30.70
CA ALA A 469 31.20 -20.96 -31.80
C ALA A 469 30.59 -19.63 -31.38
N ARG A 470 29.93 -19.60 -30.22
CA ARG A 470 29.36 -18.39 -29.65
C ARG A 470 30.43 -17.34 -29.38
N ASP A 471 31.56 -17.73 -28.81
CA ASP A 471 32.69 -16.84 -28.50
C ASP A 471 33.31 -16.26 -29.78
N ARG A 472 33.48 -17.08 -30.82
CA ARG A 472 34.04 -16.64 -32.10
C ARG A 472 33.09 -15.73 -32.90
N ILE A 473 31.79 -16.00 -32.84
CA ILE A 473 30.76 -15.17 -33.49
C ILE A 473 30.55 -13.87 -32.71
N GLY A 474 30.85 -13.85 -31.41
CA GLY A 474 30.75 -12.67 -30.55
C GLY A 474 29.30 -12.25 -30.28
N ARG A 475 28.32 -13.14 -30.48
CA ARG A 475 26.90 -12.85 -30.30
C ARG A 475 26.18 -13.98 -29.54
N PRO A 476 25.11 -13.66 -28.79
CA PRO A 476 24.27 -14.67 -28.14
C PRO A 476 23.62 -15.63 -29.14
N PHE A 477 23.57 -16.91 -28.78
CA PHE A 477 22.80 -17.90 -29.51
C PHE A 477 21.47 -18.07 -28.78
N ILE A 478 20.37 -17.84 -29.48
CA ILE A 478 19.03 -18.05 -28.95
C ILE A 478 18.63 -19.47 -29.34
N ILE A 479 18.55 -20.35 -28.34
CA ILE A 479 18.28 -21.78 -28.55
C ILE A 479 16.81 -22.00 -28.81
N THR A 480 16.49 -22.56 -29.97
CA THR A 480 15.11 -22.89 -30.36
C THR A 480 14.79 -24.36 -30.07
N SER A 481 15.77 -25.25 -30.21
CA SER A 481 15.63 -26.67 -29.93
C SER A 481 17.00 -27.30 -29.65
N TRP A 482 17.05 -28.21 -28.68
CA TRP A 482 18.26 -28.94 -28.31
C TRP A 482 17.94 -30.42 -28.12
N TYR A 483 17.75 -30.92 -26.89
CA TYR A 483 17.32 -32.30 -26.73
C TYR A 483 15.83 -32.46 -27.10
N ARG A 484 15.53 -33.47 -27.93
CA ARG A 484 14.16 -33.83 -28.30
C ARG A 484 13.88 -35.28 -27.90
N PRO A 485 12.94 -35.53 -26.98
CA PRO A 485 12.42 -36.88 -26.75
C PRO A 485 11.84 -37.48 -28.05
N PRO A 486 11.82 -38.83 -28.19
CA PRO A 486 11.35 -39.48 -29.42
C PRO A 486 9.96 -39.05 -29.89
N HIS A 487 9.02 -38.84 -28.97
CA HIS A 487 7.67 -38.40 -29.30
C HIS A 487 7.64 -36.96 -29.85
N ILE A 488 8.41 -36.03 -29.25
CA ILE A 488 8.54 -34.66 -29.75
C ILE A 488 9.20 -34.64 -31.12
N ASN A 489 10.28 -35.40 -31.33
CA ASN A 489 10.96 -35.46 -32.62
C ASN A 489 10.04 -35.95 -33.73
N ARG A 490 9.15 -36.93 -33.47
CA ARG A 490 8.13 -37.37 -34.44
C ARG A 490 7.10 -36.27 -34.70
N ALA A 491 6.60 -35.62 -33.66
CA ALA A 491 5.57 -34.57 -33.79
C ALA A 491 6.03 -33.39 -34.66
N VAL A 492 7.31 -33.04 -34.62
CA VAL A 492 7.89 -31.96 -35.44
C VAL A 492 8.39 -32.43 -36.82
N GLY A 493 8.10 -33.67 -37.23
CA GLY A 493 8.54 -34.22 -38.51
C GLY A 493 10.07 -34.44 -38.59
N GLY A 494 10.74 -34.63 -37.46
CA GLY A 494 12.18 -34.82 -37.39
C GLY A 494 12.65 -36.14 -38.00
N ALA A 495 13.86 -36.14 -38.55
CA ALA A 495 14.46 -37.33 -39.16
C ALA A 495 14.59 -38.51 -38.17
N LYS A 496 14.49 -39.74 -38.69
CA LYS A 496 14.58 -41.00 -37.92
C LYS A 496 15.85 -41.11 -37.07
N TYR A 497 16.97 -40.63 -37.58
CA TYR A 497 18.27 -40.65 -36.91
C TYR A 497 18.74 -39.24 -36.52
N SER A 498 17.81 -38.38 -36.09
CA SER A 498 18.11 -37.01 -35.68
C SER A 498 19.07 -36.96 -34.48
N ARG A 499 20.10 -36.13 -34.57
CA ARG A 499 21.05 -35.89 -33.47
C ARG A 499 20.41 -35.24 -32.24
N HIS A 500 19.27 -34.55 -32.40
CA HIS A 500 18.48 -34.05 -31.27
C HIS A 500 17.96 -35.17 -30.35
N LEU A 501 17.76 -36.39 -30.86
CA LEU A 501 17.35 -37.56 -30.06
C LEU A 501 18.47 -38.04 -29.12
N VAL A 502 19.72 -37.74 -29.45
CA VAL A 502 20.90 -38.14 -28.67
C VAL A 502 21.29 -37.03 -27.69
N GLY A 503 20.89 -35.78 -27.96
CA GLY A 503 21.19 -34.60 -27.13
C GLY A 503 22.41 -33.82 -27.59
N ASP A 504 23.05 -34.22 -28.69
CA ASP A 504 24.27 -33.60 -29.20
C ASP A 504 24.04 -32.63 -30.37
N ALA A 505 22.81 -32.15 -30.54
CA ALA A 505 22.44 -31.17 -31.57
C ALA A 505 21.69 -29.98 -31.01
N MET A 506 21.81 -28.86 -31.72
CA MET A 506 21.26 -27.59 -31.33
C MET A 506 20.81 -26.81 -32.57
N ASP A 507 19.56 -26.38 -32.55
CA ASP A 507 18.98 -25.44 -33.50
C ASP A 507 18.91 -24.08 -32.82
N PHE A 508 19.50 -23.06 -33.42
CA PHE A 508 19.58 -21.74 -32.84
C PHE A 508 19.44 -20.64 -33.87
N ILE A 509 19.08 -19.46 -33.39
CA ILE A 509 19.11 -18.21 -34.15
C ILE A 509 20.10 -17.26 -33.48
N CYS A 510 20.63 -16.32 -34.25
CA CYS A 510 21.47 -15.24 -33.75
C CYS A 510 20.91 -13.92 -34.29
N GLU A 511 20.64 -12.97 -33.40
CA GLU A 511 20.09 -11.68 -33.81
C GLU A 511 20.99 -10.99 -34.85
N SER A 512 20.35 -10.45 -35.87
CA SER A 512 20.96 -9.77 -37.01
C SER A 512 21.88 -10.64 -37.88
N LEU A 513 21.85 -11.97 -37.74
CA LEU A 513 22.52 -12.91 -38.65
C LEU A 513 21.51 -13.92 -39.20
N SER A 514 21.50 -14.06 -40.53
CA SER A 514 20.76 -15.14 -41.20
C SER A 514 21.44 -16.50 -40.94
N GLY A 515 20.65 -17.57 -41.05
CA GLY A 515 21.16 -18.95 -41.00
C GLY A 515 22.19 -19.22 -42.10
N ASN A 516 22.11 -18.53 -43.24
CA ASN A 516 23.12 -18.61 -44.29
C ASN A 516 24.45 -17.96 -43.87
N GLN A 517 24.42 -16.78 -43.23
CA GLN A 517 25.62 -16.14 -42.69
C GLN A 517 26.26 -17.01 -41.60
N LEU A 518 25.46 -17.50 -40.64
CA LEU A 518 25.92 -18.41 -39.59
C LEU A 518 26.55 -19.68 -40.17
N TYR A 519 25.90 -20.29 -41.16
CA TYR A 519 26.43 -21.47 -41.84
C TYR A 519 27.81 -21.19 -42.42
N TRP A 520 27.97 -20.14 -43.24
CA TRP A 520 29.26 -19.86 -43.87
C TRP A 520 30.35 -19.40 -42.89
N THR A 521 29.98 -18.77 -41.77
CA THR A 521 30.92 -18.46 -40.69
C THR A 521 31.43 -19.71 -39.97
N LEU A 522 30.59 -20.74 -39.83
CA LEU A 522 30.91 -21.97 -39.11
C LEU A 522 31.50 -23.07 -40.02
N GLU A 523 31.14 -23.09 -41.30
CA GLU A 523 31.50 -24.12 -42.28
C GLU A 523 32.97 -24.52 -42.23
N PRO A 524 33.95 -23.58 -42.26
CA PRO A 524 35.36 -23.91 -42.42
C PRO A 524 35.97 -24.73 -41.29
N TRP A 525 35.37 -24.67 -40.09
CA TRP A 525 36.01 -25.15 -38.87
C TRP A 525 35.08 -25.95 -37.95
N TRP A 526 33.76 -25.94 -38.19
CA TRP A 526 32.83 -26.73 -37.39
C TRP A 526 33.06 -28.24 -37.60
N PRO A 527 33.39 -29.02 -36.56
CA PRO A 527 33.85 -30.40 -36.71
C PRO A 527 32.72 -31.40 -36.96
N GLY A 528 31.49 -31.12 -36.54
CA GLY A 528 30.35 -32.01 -36.66
C GLY A 528 29.39 -31.64 -37.80
N GLY A 529 28.11 -31.93 -37.62
CA GLY A 529 27.07 -31.57 -38.58
C GLY A 529 26.73 -30.09 -38.53
N LEU A 530 26.49 -29.49 -39.70
CA LEU A 530 26.13 -28.09 -39.87
C LEU A 530 25.07 -27.98 -40.97
N GLY A 531 23.97 -27.28 -40.67
CA GLY A 531 22.81 -27.20 -41.55
C GLY A 531 22.20 -25.80 -41.61
N ARG A 532 21.64 -25.45 -42.77
CA ARG A 532 20.80 -24.26 -42.96
C ARG A 532 19.51 -24.62 -43.69
N TYR A 533 18.47 -23.79 -43.48
CA TYR A 533 17.12 -24.03 -43.99
C TYR A 533 16.55 -22.80 -44.70
N THR A 534 16.06 -22.99 -45.92
CA THR A 534 15.47 -21.94 -46.77
C THR A 534 14.11 -21.52 -46.21
N LYS A 535 13.32 -22.49 -45.71
CA LYS A 535 12.03 -22.24 -45.05
C LYS A 535 12.17 -21.52 -43.70
N PHE A 536 13.32 -21.66 -43.04
CA PHE A 536 13.62 -21.00 -41.77
C PHE A 536 14.92 -20.19 -41.91
N PRO A 537 14.87 -19.03 -42.58
CA PRO A 537 16.05 -18.34 -43.10
C PRO A 537 17.05 -17.88 -42.03
N ASN A 538 16.62 -17.79 -40.76
CA ASN A 538 17.46 -17.38 -39.63
C ASN A 538 17.97 -18.56 -38.79
N LEU A 539 17.49 -19.79 -39.05
CA LEU A 539 17.82 -20.97 -38.27
C LEU A 539 19.13 -21.60 -38.76
N CYS A 540 20.03 -21.86 -37.82
CA CYS A 540 21.22 -22.66 -38.03
C CYS A 540 21.15 -23.92 -37.17
N HIS A 541 21.52 -25.05 -37.77
CA HIS A 541 21.67 -26.32 -37.06
C HIS A 541 23.14 -26.64 -36.87
N ILE A 542 23.51 -27.07 -35.67
CA ILE A 542 24.80 -27.68 -35.38
C ILE A 542 24.64 -28.98 -34.59
N ASP A 543 25.52 -29.94 -34.82
CA ASP A 543 25.65 -31.12 -33.96
C ASP A 543 27.11 -31.55 -33.77
N ALA A 544 27.35 -32.41 -32.78
CA ALA A 544 28.66 -32.88 -32.35
C ALA A 544 28.98 -34.31 -32.82
N ARG A 545 28.44 -34.75 -33.97
CA ARG A 545 28.84 -36.03 -34.57
C ARG A 545 30.34 -36.03 -34.90
N ASN A 546 30.94 -37.21 -34.95
CA ASN A 546 32.40 -37.40 -35.11
C ASN A 546 32.92 -37.22 -36.56
N TYR A 547 32.12 -36.67 -37.47
CA TYR A 547 32.49 -36.40 -38.85
C TYR A 547 31.76 -35.15 -39.37
N ARG A 548 32.34 -34.48 -40.37
CA ARG A 548 31.70 -33.32 -41.01
C ARG A 548 30.50 -33.77 -41.83
N ALA A 549 29.33 -33.22 -41.53
CA ALA A 549 28.13 -33.35 -42.35
C ALA A 549 27.60 -31.95 -42.69
N ARG A 550 27.12 -31.76 -43.93
CA ARG A 550 26.68 -30.46 -44.45
C ARG A 550 25.37 -30.63 -45.22
N TRP A 551 24.37 -29.81 -44.92
CA TRP A 551 23.12 -29.79 -45.68
C TRP A 551 22.55 -28.38 -45.80
N ARG A 552 21.83 -28.17 -46.90
CA ARG A 552 21.23 -26.90 -47.29
C ARG A 552 19.83 -27.23 -47.80
N ASN A 553 18.84 -27.14 -46.92
CA ASN A 553 17.46 -27.57 -47.19
C ASN A 553 16.50 -26.38 -47.28
#